data_AF-A0A7V9KXY8-F1
#
_entry.id   AF-A0A7V9KXY8-F1
#
_cell.length_a   1.000
_cell.length_b   1.000
_cell.length_c   1.000
_cell.angle_alpha   90.00
_cell.angle_beta   90.00
_cell.angle_gamma   90.00
#
_symmetry.space_group_name_H-M   'P 1'
#
loop_
_entity.id
_entity.type
_entity.pdbx_description
1 polymer ?
#
loop_
_entity_poly.entity_id
_entity_poly.type
_entity_poly.pdbx_seq_one_letter_code
_entity_poly.pdbx_strand_id
1 'polypeptide(L)'
;IRSVGEHPRAADTVGISVYGIRYAAVVASGVLAALGGAFLSIGFVGSFAENMTAGRGFIALAAVIFGKWRPGWAFAATLLFGFGFALAIPLQREADISENLISTFPYILTLVALVGVIGRSVPPAAVGRPYVKQ
;
A
#
# COMPACT_ATOMS: atom_id res chain seq x y z
N ILE A 1 -8.89 -14.10 5.53
CA ILE A 1 -8.61 -13.30 4.30
C ILE A 1 -7.81 -14.09 3.25
N ARG A 2 -6.64 -14.67 3.56
CA ARG A 2 -5.83 -15.37 2.54
C ARG A 2 -6.50 -16.61 1.94
N SER A 3 -7.13 -17.45 2.77
CA SER A 3 -7.92 -18.60 2.31
C SER A 3 -9.01 -18.21 1.31
N VAL A 4 -9.72 -17.12 1.58
CA VAL A 4 -10.76 -16.52 0.72
C VAL A 4 -10.20 -15.97 -0.61
N GLY A 5 -8.92 -15.57 -0.62
CA GLY A 5 -8.23 -15.04 -1.81
C GLY A 5 -7.55 -16.11 -2.68
N GLU A 6 -7.09 -17.21 -2.10
CA GLU A 6 -6.47 -18.31 -2.85
C GLU A 6 -7.51 -19.34 -3.30
N HIS A 7 -8.33 -19.84 -2.36
CA HIS A 7 -9.31 -20.90 -2.59
C HIS A 7 -10.66 -20.55 -1.94
N PRO A 8 -11.46 -19.64 -2.53
CA PRO A 8 -12.74 -19.21 -1.96
C PRO A 8 -13.74 -20.36 -1.78
N ARG A 9 -13.75 -21.35 -2.67
CA ARG A 9 -14.61 -22.54 -2.54
C ARG A 9 -14.27 -23.35 -1.28
N ALA A 10 -12.98 -23.59 -1.03
CA ALA A 10 -12.53 -24.33 0.15
C ALA A 10 -12.84 -23.59 1.46
N ALA A 11 -12.86 -22.25 1.44
CA ALA A 11 -13.27 -21.45 2.58
C ALA A 11 -14.79 -21.57 2.85
N ASP A 12 -15.62 -21.59 1.80
CA ASP A 12 -17.07 -21.73 1.97
C ASP A 12 -17.47 -23.13 2.46
N THR A 13 -16.77 -24.19 2.03
CA THR A 13 -17.03 -25.57 2.50
C THR A 13 -16.80 -25.77 3.99
N VAL A 14 -15.97 -24.95 4.62
CA VAL A 14 -15.74 -24.97 6.09
C VAL A 14 -16.63 -23.96 6.84
N GLY A 15 -17.64 -23.40 6.17
CA GLY A 15 -18.62 -22.47 6.77
C GLY A 15 -18.18 -21.00 6.83
N ILE A 16 -17.05 -20.63 6.22
CA ILE A 16 -16.57 -19.24 6.23
C ILE A 16 -17.27 -18.44 5.12
N SER A 17 -17.94 -17.34 5.49
CA SER A 17 -18.60 -16.47 4.52
C SER A 17 -17.59 -15.69 3.65
N VAL A 18 -17.38 -16.18 2.42
CA VAL A 18 -16.48 -15.56 1.41
C VAL A 18 -16.89 -14.12 1.12
N TYR A 19 -18.20 -13.87 0.92
CA TYR A 19 -18.72 -12.52 0.67
C TYR A 19 -18.47 -11.58 1.85
N GLY A 20 -18.82 -12.01 3.07
CA GLY A 20 -18.63 -11.19 4.28
C GLY A 20 -17.19 -10.75 4.45
N ILE A 21 -16.24 -11.67 4.28
CA ILE A 21 -14.81 -11.36 4.38
C ILE A 21 -14.34 -10.42 3.26
N ARG A 22 -14.80 -10.61 2.01
CA ARG A 22 -14.43 -9.73 0.89
C ARG A 22 -14.97 -8.32 1.08
N TYR A 23 -16.23 -8.17 1.47
CA TYR A 23 -16.83 -6.86 1.75
C TYR A 23 -16.15 -6.18 2.95
N ALA A 24 -15.93 -6.90 4.05
CA ALA A 24 -15.22 -6.36 5.20
C ALA A 24 -13.81 -5.88 4.84
N ALA A 25 -13.09 -6.62 4.01
CA ALA A 25 -11.76 -6.23 3.55
C ALA A 25 -11.79 -4.96 2.69
N VAL A 26 -12.75 -4.82 1.77
CA VAL A 26 -12.91 -3.61 0.94
C VAL A 26 -13.27 -2.40 1.79
N VAL A 27 -14.25 -2.53 2.70
CA VAL A 27 -14.64 -1.45 3.60
C VAL A 27 -13.46 -1.01 4.47
N ALA A 28 -12.74 -1.96 5.07
CA ALA A 28 -11.55 -1.65 5.86
C ALA A 28 -10.48 -0.92 5.05
N SER A 29 -10.23 -1.33 3.80
CA SER A 29 -9.29 -0.63 2.92
C SER A 29 -9.72 0.79 2.59
N GLY A 30 -11.02 1.02 2.40
CA GLY A 30 -11.58 2.35 2.18
C GLY A 30 -11.42 3.25 3.39
N VAL A 31 -11.67 2.73 4.60
CA VAL A 31 -11.45 3.48 5.85
C VAL A 31 -9.98 3.86 6.02
N LEU A 32 -9.06 2.93 5.78
CA LEU A 32 -7.61 3.20 5.86
C LEU A 32 -7.15 4.23 4.81
N ALA A 33 -7.66 4.13 3.58
CA ALA A 33 -7.37 5.10 2.53
C ALA A 33 -7.91 6.51 2.87
N ALA A 34 -9.13 6.59 3.44
CA ALA A 34 -9.72 7.83 3.89
C ALA A 34 -8.90 8.49 5.01
N LEU A 35 -8.40 7.72 5.97
CA LEU A 35 -7.50 8.22 7.02
C LEU A 35 -6.19 8.79 6.43
N GLY A 36 -5.61 8.12 5.43
CA GLY A 36 -4.43 8.63 4.72
C GLY A 36 -4.72 9.93 3.96
N GLY A 37 -5.88 10.03 3.30
CA GLY A 37 -6.32 11.25 2.62
C GLY A 37 -6.57 12.41 3.58
N ALA A 38 -7.21 12.14 4.73
CA ALA A 38 -7.41 13.14 5.78
C ALA A 38 -6.08 13.67 6.35
N PHE A 39 -5.09 12.78 6.55
CA PHE A 39 -3.75 13.18 6.95
C PHE A 39 -3.09 14.12 5.93
N LEU A 40 -3.20 13.82 4.63
CA LEU A 40 -2.65 14.70 3.59
C LEU A 40 -3.29 16.09 3.59
N SER A 41 -4.63 16.14 3.70
CA SER A 41 -5.39 17.40 3.61
C SER A 41 -5.25 18.27 4.86
N ILE A 42 -5.32 17.68 6.04
CA ILE A 42 -5.36 18.43 7.32
C ILE A 42 -3.97 18.49 7.94
N GLY A 43 -3.26 17.37 7.99
CA GLY A 43 -2.02 17.22 8.75
C GLY A 43 -0.75 17.62 8.00
N PHE A 44 -0.73 17.51 6.66
CA PHE A 44 0.49 17.74 5.88
C PHE A 44 0.54 19.14 5.25
N VAL A 45 -0.44 19.48 4.41
CA VAL A 45 -0.47 20.78 3.71
C VAL A 45 -1.36 21.80 4.44
N GLY A 46 -2.32 21.33 5.25
CA GLY A 46 -3.34 22.19 5.88
C GLY A 46 -4.32 22.82 4.89
N SER A 47 -4.27 22.41 3.62
CA SER A 47 -5.12 22.87 2.53
C SER A 47 -5.38 21.72 1.55
N PHE A 48 -6.57 21.71 0.95
CA PHE A 48 -6.90 20.77 -0.11
C PHE A 48 -6.44 21.34 -1.46
N ALA A 49 -5.33 20.82 -1.98
CA ALA A 49 -4.79 21.20 -3.27
C ALA A 49 -4.99 20.08 -4.31
N GLU A 50 -5.14 20.46 -5.58
CA GLU A 50 -5.10 19.50 -6.68
C GLU A 50 -3.74 18.78 -6.70
N ASN A 51 -3.77 17.48 -7.02
CA ASN A 51 -2.57 16.62 -7.07
C ASN A 51 -1.79 16.50 -5.76
N MET A 52 -2.42 16.73 -4.61
CA MET A 52 -1.78 16.60 -3.28
C MET A 52 -1.23 15.19 -2.98
N THR A 53 -1.76 14.16 -3.62
CA THR A 53 -1.22 12.78 -3.51
C THR A 53 0.07 12.60 -4.29
N ALA A 54 0.37 13.47 -5.27
CA ALA A 54 1.60 13.52 -6.06
C ALA A 54 2.13 12.14 -6.54
N GLY A 55 1.23 11.23 -6.93
CA GLY A 55 1.60 9.89 -7.38
C GLY A 55 2.08 8.92 -6.28
N ARG A 56 1.99 9.28 -4.99
CA ARG A 56 2.34 8.41 -3.84
C ARG A 56 1.56 7.09 -3.82
N GLY A 57 0.42 7.01 -4.52
CA GLY A 57 -0.34 5.77 -4.70
C GLY A 57 0.44 4.64 -5.39
N PHE A 58 1.37 4.96 -6.30
CA PHE A 58 2.21 3.93 -6.95
C PHE A 58 3.16 3.24 -5.97
N ILE A 59 3.56 3.93 -4.91
CA ILE A 59 4.42 3.38 -3.86
C ILE A 59 3.66 2.36 -3.02
N ALA A 60 2.35 2.58 -2.79
CA ALA A 60 1.51 1.59 -2.13
C ALA A 60 1.42 0.29 -2.95
N LEU A 61 1.32 0.39 -4.28
CA LEU A 61 1.37 -0.78 -5.16
C LEU A 61 2.71 -1.51 -5.05
N ALA A 62 3.83 -0.78 -5.09
CA ALA A 62 5.17 -1.34 -4.93
C ALA A 62 5.34 -2.05 -3.58
N ALA A 63 4.83 -1.47 -2.49
CA ALA A 63 4.88 -2.07 -1.16
C ALA A 63 4.09 -3.39 -1.07
N VAL A 64 2.95 -3.50 -1.75
CA VAL A 64 2.17 -4.77 -1.82
C VAL A 64 2.94 -5.85 -2.59
N ILE A 65 3.60 -5.46 -3.69
CA ILE A 65 4.43 -6.37 -4.50
C ILE A 65 5.64 -6.85 -3.68
N PHE A 66 6.35 -5.94 -3.02
CA PHE A 66 7.46 -6.23 -2.10
C PHE A 66 7.01 -7.15 -0.95
N GLY A 67 5.82 -6.88 -0.40
CA GLY A 67 5.20 -7.68 0.64
C GLY A 67 4.74 -9.07 0.21
N LYS A 68 4.93 -9.47 -1.07
CA LYS A 68 4.50 -10.76 -1.64
C LYS A 68 3.05 -11.10 -1.31
N TRP A 69 2.16 -10.10 -1.36
CA TRP A 69 0.73 -10.25 -1.04
C TRP A 69 0.48 -10.84 0.37
N ARG A 70 1.42 -10.69 1.30
CA ARG A 70 1.28 -11.00 2.74
C ARG A 70 0.96 -9.70 3.46
N PRO A 71 -0.19 -9.60 4.17
CA PRO A 71 -0.60 -8.34 4.80
C PRO A 71 0.43 -7.80 5.80
N GLY A 72 1.05 -8.69 6.60
CA GLY A 72 2.09 -8.27 7.56
C GLY A 72 3.35 -7.70 6.90
N TRP A 73 3.81 -8.30 5.79
CA TRP A 73 4.98 -7.80 5.07
C TRP A 73 4.66 -6.54 4.26
N ALA A 74 3.45 -6.44 3.70
CA ALA A 74 2.98 -5.22 3.05
C ALA A 74 2.92 -4.06 4.06
N PHE A 75 2.43 -4.31 5.28
CA PHE A 75 2.43 -3.31 6.35
C PHE A 75 3.84 -2.85 6.72
N ALA A 76 4.77 -3.79 6.94
CA ALA A 76 6.16 -3.46 7.24
C ALA A 76 6.82 -2.65 6.10
N ALA A 77 6.56 -3.02 4.85
CA ALA A 77 7.05 -2.28 3.68
C ALA A 77 6.50 -0.84 3.65
N THR A 78 5.19 -0.67 3.84
CA THR A 78 4.57 0.66 3.88
C THR A 78 5.11 1.53 5.03
N LEU A 79 5.43 0.92 6.18
CA LEU A 79 6.02 1.62 7.31
C LEU A 79 7.45 2.09 6.99
N LEU A 80 8.25 1.26 6.31
CA LEU A 80 9.59 1.61 5.86
C LEU A 80 9.56 2.75 4.83
N PHE A 81 8.65 2.69 3.84
CA PHE A 81 8.46 3.79 2.89
C PHE A 81 8.01 5.08 3.58
N GLY A 82 7.05 4.99 4.51
CA GLY A 82 6.59 6.14 5.31
C GLY A 82 7.69 6.75 6.18
N PHE A 83 8.55 5.92 6.77
CA PHE A 83 9.71 6.37 7.52
C PHE A 83 10.73 7.11 6.64
N GLY A 84 11.00 6.60 5.43
CA GLY A 84 11.84 7.30 4.45
C GLY A 84 11.28 8.68 4.05
N PHE A 85 9.95 8.78 3.89
CA PHE A 85 9.29 10.07 3.67
C PHE A 85 9.43 11.03 4.85
N ALA A 86 9.29 10.53 6.08
CA ALA A 86 9.41 11.35 7.28
C ALA A 86 10.85 11.86 7.48
N LEU A 87 11.86 11.05 7.14
CA LEU A 87 13.28 11.41 7.22
C LEU A 87 13.72 12.42 6.16
N ALA A 88 13.08 12.43 4.99
CA ALA A 88 13.40 13.40 3.93
C ALA A 88 13.15 14.86 4.37
N ILE A 89 12.16 15.08 5.24
CA ILE A 89 11.73 16.41 5.70
C ILE A 89 12.83 17.13 6.53
N PRO A 90 13.39 16.54 7.60
CA PRO A 90 14.48 17.18 8.35
C PRO A 90 15.79 17.26 7.54
N LEU A 91 16.11 16.26 6.71
CA LEU A 91 17.29 16.32 5.83
C LEU A 91 17.24 17.52 4.87
N GLN A 92 16.05 17.89 4.38
CA GLN A 92 15.85 19.07 3.57
C GLN A 92 16.12 20.37 4.32
N ARG A 93 15.86 20.41 5.62
CA ARG A 93 16.05 21.62 6.45
C ARG A 93 17.49 21.82 6.89
N GLU A 94 18.24 20.75 7.14
CA GLU A 94 19.58 20.86 7.73
C GLU A 94 20.72 20.82 6.71
N ALA A 95 20.52 20.21 5.54
CA ALA A 95 21.62 19.95 4.60
C ALA A 95 21.78 20.97 3.45
N ASP A 96 20.89 21.96 3.32
CA ASP A 96 20.86 22.96 2.22
C ASP A 96 20.93 22.32 0.81
N ILE A 97 20.39 21.10 0.69
CA ILE A 97 20.38 20.33 -0.56
C ILE A 97 19.18 20.76 -1.39
N SER A 98 19.41 20.98 -2.69
CA SER A 98 18.39 21.43 -3.65
C SER A 98 17.13 20.56 -3.64
N GLU A 99 15.95 21.20 -3.64
CA GLU A 99 14.60 20.60 -3.55
C GLU A 99 14.36 19.44 -4.53
N ASN A 100 14.95 19.52 -5.72
CA ASN A 100 14.83 18.53 -6.78
C ASN A 100 15.51 17.19 -6.42
N LEU A 101 16.63 17.22 -5.70
CA LEU A 101 17.36 16.01 -5.29
C LEU A 101 16.60 15.24 -4.21
N ILE A 102 16.01 15.94 -3.24
CA ILE A 102 15.28 15.33 -2.13
C ILE A 102 13.91 14.81 -2.59
N SER A 103 13.25 15.52 -3.50
CA SER A 103 11.99 15.05 -4.12
C SER A 103 12.17 13.75 -4.91
N THR A 104 13.40 13.46 -5.37
CA THR A 104 13.73 12.23 -6.11
C THR A 104 14.06 11.05 -5.18
N PHE A 105 14.44 11.32 -3.92
CA PHE A 105 14.86 10.30 -2.95
C PHE A 105 13.83 9.17 -2.70
N PRO A 106 12.52 9.48 -2.55
CA PRO A 106 11.50 8.44 -2.38
C PRO A 106 11.38 7.53 -3.60
N TYR A 107 11.60 8.06 -4.81
CA TYR A 107 11.55 7.29 -6.05
C TYR A 107 12.80 6.42 -6.25
N ILE A 108 13.96 6.90 -5.79
CA ILE A 108 15.19 6.08 -5.77
C ILE A 108 15.01 4.94 -4.77
N LEU A 109 14.46 5.22 -3.59
CA LEU A 109 14.18 4.19 -2.59
C LEU A 109 13.23 3.12 -3.12
N THR A 110 12.20 3.50 -3.88
CA THR A 110 11.27 2.55 -4.51
C THR A 110 11.94 1.74 -5.60
N LEU A 111 12.79 2.35 -6.43
CA LEU A 111 13.60 1.65 -7.44
C LEU A 111 14.54 0.63 -6.79
N VAL A 112 15.27 1.01 -5.74
CA VAL A 112 16.16 0.10 -5.02
C VAL A 112 15.39 -1.04 -4.35
N ALA A 113 14.24 -0.74 -3.73
CA ALA A 113 13.39 -1.76 -3.13
C ALA A 113 12.82 -2.73 -4.19
N LEU A 114 12.49 -2.23 -5.38
CA LEU A 114 12.00 -3.04 -6.49
C LEU A 114 13.10 -3.94 -7.06
N VAL A 115 14.30 -3.39 -7.32
CA VAL A 115 15.45 -4.12 -7.85
C VAL A 115 15.98 -5.14 -6.85
N GLY A 116 15.97 -4.81 -5.55
CA GLY A 116 16.41 -5.71 -4.48
C GLY A 116 15.49 -6.92 -4.27
N VAL A 117 14.23 -6.85 -4.73
CA VAL A 117 13.23 -7.92 -4.59
C VAL A 117 12.81 -8.46 -5.95
N ILE A 118 13.80 -8.86 -6.75
CA ILE A 118 13.61 -9.78 -7.88
C ILE A 118 13.31 -11.18 -7.29
N GLY A 119 12.14 -11.30 -6.68
CA GLY A 119 11.55 -12.57 -6.24
C GLY A 119 10.15 -12.68 -6.82
N ARG A 120 9.71 -13.91 -7.11
CA ARG A 120 8.37 -14.15 -7.69
C ARG A 120 7.28 -13.61 -6.74
N SER A 121 6.68 -12.48 -7.10
CA SER A 121 5.43 -11.99 -6.52
C SER A 121 4.29 -12.66 -7.26
N VAL A 122 3.70 -13.69 -6.65
CA VAL A 122 2.54 -14.40 -7.21
C VAL A 122 1.27 -13.78 -6.60
N PRO A 123 0.41 -13.14 -7.40
CA PRO A 123 -0.85 -12.61 -6.90
C PRO A 123 -1.81 -13.75 -6.52
N PRO A 124 -2.72 -13.53 -5.54
CA PRO A 124 -3.68 -14.55 -5.15
C PRO A 124 -4.58 -14.97 -6.32
N ALA A 125 -4.85 -16.28 -6.43
CA ALA A 125 -5.48 -16.86 -7.62
C ALA A 125 -6.93 -16.38 -7.89
N ALA A 126 -7.63 -15.88 -6.87
CA ALA A 126 -9.01 -15.40 -6.98
C ALA A 126 -9.13 -13.86 -6.95
N VAL A 127 -8.02 -13.11 -7.09
CA VAL A 127 -8.07 -11.64 -7.22
C VAL A 127 -8.86 -11.26 -8.46
N GLY A 128 -9.77 -10.28 -8.32
CA GLY A 128 -10.57 -9.75 -9.42
C GLY A 128 -11.63 -10.71 -9.99
N ARG A 129 -11.72 -11.94 -9.49
CA ARG A 129 -12.72 -12.92 -9.94
C ARG A 129 -13.97 -12.86 -9.05
N PRO A 130 -15.15 -12.54 -9.62
CA PRO A 130 -16.41 -12.62 -8.89
C PRO A 130 -16.60 -14.02 -8.31
N TYR A 131 -16.95 -14.09 -7.04
CA TYR A 131 -17.31 -15.36 -6.42
C TYR A 131 -18.80 -15.59 -6.63
N VAL A 132 -19.16 -16.77 -7.12
CA VAL A 132 -20.55 -17.25 -7.24
C VAL A 132 -20.68 -18.45 -6.31
N LYS A 133 -21.55 -18.33 -5.32
CA LYS A 133 -21.86 -19.43 -4.40
C LYS A 133 -22.71 -20.46 -5.15
N GLN A 134 -22.32 -21.74 -5.04
CA GLN A 134 -23.04 -22.88 -5.59
C GLN A 134 -23.71 -23.64 -4.45
#